data_AF-A0A1H3PGJ2-F1
#
_entry.id   AF-A0A1H3PGJ2-F1
#
_cell.length_a   1.000
_cell.length_b   1.000
_cell.length_c   1.000
_cell.angle_alpha   90.00
_cell.angle_beta   90.00
_cell.angle_gamma   90.00
#
_symmetry.space_group_name_H-M   'P 1'
#
loop_
_entity.id
_entity.type
_entity.pdbx_description
1 polymer ?
#
loop_
_entity_poly.entity_id
_entity_poly.type
_entity_poly.pdbx_seq_one_letter_code
_entity_poly.pdbx_strand_id
1 'polypeptide(L)'
;MSDIQGASPSYAINAIDAVLNEEIEYTELSGNVCGLEIRKEETSIYDNLADDGMGDWCKIDTKELRKLILIWTDAVKKFREENPK
;
A
#
# COMPACT_ATOMS: atom_id res chain seq x y z
N MET A 1 -3.08 -14.79 -11.45
CA MET A 1 -2.91 -13.90 -10.29
C MET A 1 -2.01 -12.78 -10.72
N SER A 2 -2.60 -11.62 -11.05
CA SER A 2 -1.87 -10.46 -11.57
C SER A 2 -1.15 -9.79 -10.42
N ASP A 3 0.14 -9.54 -10.59
CA ASP A 3 0.88 -8.59 -9.77
C ASP A 3 0.09 -7.29 -9.55
N ILE A 4 0.25 -6.70 -8.36
CA ILE A 4 -0.22 -5.35 -8.03
C ILE A 4 0.40 -4.29 -8.94
N GLN A 5 1.40 -4.64 -9.75
CA GLN A 5 1.95 -3.79 -10.81
C GLN A 5 0.91 -3.36 -11.87
N GLY A 6 -0.22 -4.09 -11.98
CA GLY A 6 -1.38 -3.71 -12.79
C GLY A 6 -2.60 -3.22 -11.97
N ALA A 7 -2.55 -3.29 -10.65
CA ALA A 7 -3.65 -2.87 -9.79
C ALA A 7 -3.66 -1.34 -9.66
N SER A 8 -4.83 -0.73 -9.81
CA SER A 8 -4.99 0.71 -9.57
C SER A 8 -4.64 1.02 -8.11
N PRO A 9 -3.80 2.05 -7.84
CA PRO A 9 -3.51 2.52 -6.48
C PRO A 9 -4.75 2.84 -5.65
N SER A 10 -5.89 3.07 -6.32
CA SER A 10 -7.19 3.30 -5.69
C SER A 10 -7.60 2.20 -4.70
N TYR A 11 -7.21 0.94 -4.92
CA TYR A 11 -7.58 -0.12 -3.99
C TYR A 11 -6.91 0.05 -2.62
N ALA A 12 -5.61 0.35 -2.60
CA ALA A 12 -4.88 0.61 -1.37
C ALA A 12 -5.32 1.93 -0.70
N ILE A 13 -5.55 2.98 -1.49
CA ILE A 13 -6.04 4.26 -0.97
C ILE A 13 -7.42 4.14 -0.32
N ASN A 14 -8.36 3.43 -0.96
CA ASN A 14 -9.70 3.25 -0.41
C ASN A 14 -9.68 2.47 0.91
N ALA A 15 -8.84 1.44 1.02
CA ALA A 15 -8.68 0.68 2.26
C ALA A 15 -8.10 1.54 3.39
N ILE A 16 -7.08 2.35 3.08
CA ILE A 16 -6.50 3.29 4.04
C ILE A 16 -7.52 4.37 4.45
N ASP A 17 -8.28 4.91 3.50
CA ASP A 17 -9.30 5.93 3.77
C ASP A 17 -10.41 5.41 4.68
N ALA A 18 -10.87 4.18 4.47
CA ALA A 18 -11.87 3.57 5.35
C ALA A 18 -11.37 3.45 6.80
N VAL A 19 -10.09 3.11 7.01
CA VAL A 19 -9.47 3.06 8.35
C VAL A 19 -9.31 4.45 8.95
N LEU A 20 -8.82 5.42 8.17
CA LEU A 20 -8.59 6.78 8.65
C LEU A 20 -9.89 7.53 8.96
N ASN A 21 -10.96 7.24 8.23
CA ASN A 21 -12.31 7.77 8.45
C ASN A 21 -13.08 7.03 9.55
N GLU A 22 -12.46 6.03 10.19
CA GLU A 22 -13.08 5.22 11.25
C GLU A 22 -14.33 4.43 10.78
N GLU A 23 -14.43 4.17 9.47
CA GLU A 23 -15.47 3.29 8.90
C GLU A 23 -15.18 1.82 9.24
N ILE A 24 -13.90 1.48 9.33
CA ILE A 24 -13.37 0.20 9.80
C ILE A 24 -12.19 0.44 10.74
N GLU A 25 -11.98 -0.44 11.71
CA GLU A 25 -10.87 -0.33 12.67
C GLU A 25 -9.55 -0.86 12.09
N TYR A 26 -9.64 -1.86 11.22
CA TYR A 26 -8.52 -2.64 10.72
C TYR A 26 -8.83 -3.21 9.34
N THR A 27 -7.83 -3.30 8.48
CA THR A 27 -7.88 -4.08 7.25
C THR A 27 -6.51 -4.62 6.88
N GLU A 28 -6.50 -5.69 6.09
CA GLU A 28 -5.29 -6.32 5.61
C GLU A 28 -5.30 -6.37 4.09
N LEU A 29 -4.21 -5.92 3.46
CA LEU A 29 -3.99 -6.03 2.03
C LEU A 29 -2.77 -6.91 1.81
N SER A 30 -2.94 -8.07 1.19
CA SER A 30 -1.83 -8.99 0.92
C SER A 30 -1.70 -9.28 -0.57
N GLY A 31 -0.52 -9.01 -1.11
CA GLY A 31 -0.11 -9.43 -2.45
C GLY A 31 0.85 -10.61 -2.39
N ASN A 32 1.35 -11.06 -3.55
CA ASN A 32 2.27 -12.21 -3.60
C ASN A 32 3.60 -11.95 -2.85
N VAL A 33 4.07 -10.71 -2.84
CA VAL A 33 5.39 -10.33 -2.31
C VAL A 33 5.29 -9.64 -0.95
N CYS A 34 4.27 -8.82 -0.75
CA CYS A 34 4.18 -7.93 0.40
C CYS A 34 2.76 -7.89 0.95
N GLY A 35 2.66 -7.87 2.27
CA GLY A 35 1.42 -7.66 3.01
C GLY A 35 1.43 -6.38 3.83
N LEU A 36 0.24 -5.81 4.03
CA LEU A 36 -0.02 -4.61 4.79
C LEU A 36 -1.10 -4.88 5.82
N GLU A 37 -0.78 -4.68 7.10
CA GLU A 37 -1.74 -4.59 8.20
C GLU A 37 -2.00 -3.11 8.50
N ILE A 38 -3.19 -2.61 8.17
CA ILE A 38 -3.50 -1.19 8.22
C ILE A 38 -4.38 -0.91 9.45
N ARG A 39 -3.87 -0.06 10.35
CA ARG A 39 -4.60 0.50 11.51
C ARG A 39 -4.55 2.02 11.45
N LYS A 40 -5.37 2.70 12.26
CA LYS A 40 -5.50 4.16 12.23
C LYS A 40 -4.19 4.92 12.46
N GLU A 41 -3.39 4.44 13.41
CA GLU A 41 -2.13 5.09 13.80
C GLU A 41 -0.96 4.65 12.93
N GLU A 42 -0.85 3.34 12.70
CA GLU A 42 0.32 2.74 12.06
C GLU A 42 -0.11 1.63 11.12
N THR A 43 0.61 1.50 10.01
CA THR A 43 0.54 0.37 9.09
C THR A 43 1.81 -0.45 9.23
N SER A 44 1.66 -1.76 9.42
CA SER A 44 2.78 -2.71 9.38
C SER A 44 2.87 -3.32 7.99
N ILE A 45 4.09 -3.39 7.46
CA ILE A 45 4.41 -3.91 6.14
C ILE A 45 5.35 -5.10 6.35
N TYR A 46 5.05 -6.23 5.74
CA TYR A 46 5.82 -7.47 5.88
C TYR A 46 6.12 -8.08 4.52
N ASP A 47 7.24 -8.79 4.45
CA ASP A 47 7.66 -9.56 3.28
C ASP A 47 7.07 -10.97 3.37
N ASN A 48 6.16 -11.30 2.45
CA ASN A 48 5.51 -12.60 2.39
C ASN A 48 6.46 -13.71 1.91
N LEU A 49 7.62 -13.36 1.36
CA LEU A 49 8.62 -14.31 0.87
C LEU A 49 9.70 -14.63 1.91
N ALA A 50 9.68 -13.97 3.07
CA ALA A 50 10.63 -14.23 4.13
C ALA A 50 10.39 -15.60 4.78
N ASP A 51 11.47 -16.36 4.99
CA ASP A 51 11.42 -17.70 5.58
C ASP A 51 10.83 -17.72 7.01
N ASP A 52 10.91 -16.59 7.73
CA ASP A 52 10.35 -16.40 9.07
C ASP A 52 8.96 -15.72 9.08
N GLY A 53 8.42 -15.39 7.89
CA GLY A 53 7.15 -14.71 7.72
C GLY A 53 7.13 -13.23 8.14
N MET A 54 8.27 -12.65 8.53
CA MET A 54 8.39 -11.25 8.94
C MET A 54 9.38 -10.47 8.07
N GLY A 55 10.53 -11.07 7.73
CA GLY A 55 11.53 -10.46 6.85
C GLY A 55 11.94 -9.04 7.26
N ASP A 56 12.19 -8.19 6.27
CA ASP A 56 12.40 -6.75 6.45
C ASP A 56 11.05 -6.04 6.73
N TRP A 57 10.46 -6.36 7.87
CA TRP A 57 9.25 -5.70 8.35
C TRP A 57 9.47 -4.19 8.55
N CYS A 58 8.47 -3.40 8.20
CA CYS A 58 8.48 -1.95 8.34
C CYS A 58 7.19 -1.46 8.98
N LYS A 59 7.30 -0.38 9.74
CA LYS A 59 6.18 0.31 10.37
C LYS A 59 6.19 1.77 9.97
N ILE A 60 5.03 2.28 9.60
CA ILE A 60 4.87 3.65 9.11
C ILE A 60 3.53 4.23 9.56
N ASP A 61 3.49 5.53 9.84
CA ASP A 61 2.22 6.22 10.09
C ASP A 61 1.28 6.05 8.90
N THR A 62 0.03 5.68 9.17
CA THR A 62 -0.93 5.34 8.11
C THR A 62 -1.25 6.52 7.20
N LYS A 63 -1.22 7.76 7.72
CA LYS A 63 -1.41 8.97 6.91
C LYS A 63 -0.18 9.26 6.07
N GLU A 64 1.01 8.99 6.59
CA GLU A 64 2.26 9.10 5.83
C GLU A 64 2.30 8.11 4.67
N LEU A 65 1.98 6.84 4.91
CA LEU A 65 1.89 5.83 3.85
C LEU A 65 0.91 6.24 2.75
N ARG A 66 -0.29 6.70 3.13
CA ARG A 66 -1.27 7.23 2.18
C ARG A 66 -0.69 8.33 1.29
N LYS A 67 0.03 9.29 1.88
CA LYS A 67 0.66 10.40 1.16
C LYS A 67 1.73 9.89 0.19
N LEU A 68 2.55 8.92 0.60
CA LEU A 68 3.57 8.32 -0.26
C LEU A 68 2.95 7.63 -1.48
N ILE A 69 1.87 6.87 -1.28
CA ILE A 69 1.14 6.22 -2.38
C ILE A 69 0.62 7.26 -3.39
N LEU A 70 0.08 8.39 -2.92
CA LEU A 70 -0.39 9.46 -3.79
C LEU A 70 0.73 10.13 -4.58
N ILE A 71 1.86 10.45 -3.92
CA ILE A 71 3.05 11.03 -4.56
C ILE A 71 3.57 10.09 -5.65
N TRP A 72 3.72 8.81 -5.33
CA TRP A 72 4.17 7.80 -6.28
C TRP A 72 3.22 7.66 -7.47
N THR A 73 1.91 7.63 -7.21
CA THR A 73 0.89 7.52 -8.26
C THR A 73 0.96 8.69 -9.24
N ASP A 74 1.12 9.92 -8.72
CA ASP A 74 1.28 11.12 -9.55
C ASP A 74 2.59 11.10 -10.35
N ALA A 75 3.70 10.68 -9.73
CA ALA A 75 4.99 10.57 -10.39
C ALA A 75 4.96 9.53 -11.53
N VAL A 76 4.36 8.36 -11.31
CA VAL A 76 4.20 7.32 -12.34
C VAL A 76 3.30 7.80 -13.47
N LYS A 77 2.24 8.54 -13.16
CA LYS A 77 1.36 9.13 -14.18
C LYS A 77 2.13 10.10 -15.07
N LYS A 78 2.82 11.08 -14.48
CA LYS A 78 3.67 12.05 -15.21
C LYS A 78 4.71 11.35 -16.06
N PHE A 79 5.41 10.36 -15.50
CA PHE A 79 6.40 9.58 -16.23
C PHE A 79 5.81 8.90 -17.47
N ARG A 80 4.59 8.34 -17.39
CA ARG A 80 3.90 7.70 -18.52
C ARG A 80 3.39 8.70 -19.56
N GLU A 81 3.02 9.91 -19.14
CA GLU A 81 2.62 11.00 -20.05
C GLU A 81 3.82 11.54 -20.83
N GLU A 82 4.99 11.64 -20.18
CA GLU A 82 6.25 12.06 -20.82
C GLU A 82 6.89 10.97 -21.68
N ASN A 83 6.60 9.70 -21.37
CA ASN A 83 7.13 8.51 -22.07
C ASN A 83 5.97 7.66 -22.62
N PRO A 84 5.21 8.16 -23.61
CA PRO A 84 4.14 7.39 -24.24
C PRO A 84 4.72 6.13 -24.90
N LYS A 85 4.05 4.99 -24.68
CA LYS A 85 4.40 3.70 -25.30
C LYS A 85 4.01 3.65 -26.77
#